data_AF-A0A0K8QGJ1-F1
#
_entry.id   AF-A0A0K8QGJ1-F1
#
_cell.length_a   1.000
_cell.length_b   1.000
_cell.length_c   1.000
_cell.angle_alpha   90.00
_cell.angle_beta   90.00
_cell.angle_gamma   90.00
#
_symmetry.space_group_name_H-M   'P 1'
#
loop_
_entity.id
_entity.type
_entity.pdbx_description
1 polymer ?
#
loop_
_entity_poly.entity_id
_entity_poly.type
_entity_poly.pdbx_seq_one_letter_code
_entity_poly.pdbx_strand_id
1 'polypeptide(L)'
;MITMDSSLEAIHKEALQRQARQKVDLIDELRAALNADRRGIPQRDIADLLATSQARVHRLLKAIERRGGTVNKDPEEIILRAFAYDTSRQRLMEELMSYTYTFGEQAHIPTKDEFPAPGTRLSRRSHRDC
;
A
#
# COMPACT_ATOMS: atom_id res chain seq x y z
N MET A 1 36.30 18.28 7.69
CA MET A 1 35.56 17.81 8.87
C MET A 1 34.09 18.04 8.59
N ILE A 2 33.32 16.94 8.51
CA ILE A 2 32.04 16.82 7.79
C ILE A 2 30.88 17.11 8.76
N THR A 3 30.43 18.35 8.83
CA THR A 3 29.23 18.75 9.60
C THR A 3 28.08 19.22 8.71
N MET A 4 28.28 19.28 7.38
CA MET A 4 27.22 19.66 6.42
C MET A 4 26.33 18.48 5.97
N ASP A 5 26.74 17.23 6.21
CA ASP A 5 26.03 16.03 5.74
C ASP A 5 24.82 15.66 6.62
N SER A 6 24.99 15.72 7.95
CA SER A 6 23.93 15.38 8.92
C SER A 6 22.71 16.31 8.88
N SER A 7 22.91 17.57 8.50
CA SER A 7 21.82 18.55 8.34
C SER A 7 20.99 18.25 7.08
N LEU A 8 21.65 17.89 5.97
CA LEU A 8 20.96 17.51 4.73
C LEU A 8 20.18 16.20 4.90
N GLU A 9 20.77 15.21 5.60
CA GLU A 9 20.08 13.98 5.97
C GLU A 9 18.85 14.24 6.85
N ALA A 10 18.93 15.17 7.80
CA ALA A 10 17.80 15.56 8.64
C ALA A 10 16.66 16.18 7.80
N ILE A 11 16.97 17.11 6.90
CA ILE A 11 15.99 17.74 6.00
C ILE A 11 15.34 16.70 5.09
N HIS A 12 16.13 15.76 4.56
CA HIS A 12 15.61 14.68 3.73
C HIS A 12 14.67 13.76 4.52
N LYS A 13 15.07 13.35 5.74
CA LYS A 13 14.23 12.56 6.64
C LYS A 13 12.91 13.26 6.95
N GLU A 14 12.94 14.56 7.27
CA GLU A 14 11.74 15.36 7.52
C GLU A 14 10.83 15.46 6.29
N ALA A 15 11.41 15.60 5.09
CA ALA A 15 10.64 15.60 3.84
C ALA A 15 9.94 14.25 3.62
N LEU A 16 10.64 13.13 3.83
CA LEU A 16 10.07 11.79 3.75
C LEU A 16 8.97 11.57 4.80
N GLN A 17 9.17 12.03 6.04
CA GLN A 17 8.14 11.92 7.08
C GLN A 17 6.88 12.70 6.73
N ARG A 18 7.01 13.92 6.16
CA ARG A 18 5.87 14.70 5.67
C ARG A 18 5.14 13.97 4.54
N GLN A 19 5.87 13.37 3.60
CA GLN A 19 5.26 12.58 2.53
C GLN A 19 4.52 11.35 3.08
N ALA A 20 5.09 10.67 4.08
CA ALA A 20 4.44 9.53 4.72
C ALA A 20 3.14 9.95 5.43
N ARG A 21 3.15 11.08 6.14
CA ARG A 21 1.94 11.65 6.76
C ARG A 21 0.85 11.92 5.72
N GLN A 22 1.18 12.57 4.60
CA GLN A 22 0.23 12.82 3.52
C GLN A 22 -0.39 11.54 2.95
N LYS A 23 0.40 10.46 2.83
CA LYS A 23 -0.12 9.16 2.38
C LYS A 23 -1.09 8.57 3.41
N VAL A 24 -0.75 8.63 4.69
CA VAL A 24 -1.61 8.17 5.79
C VAL A 24 -2.91 8.97 5.84
N ASP A 25 -2.83 10.30 5.74
CA ASP A 25 -3.99 11.19 5.72
C ASP A 25 -4.94 10.84 4.55
N LEU A 26 -4.39 10.54 3.37
CA LEU A 26 -5.18 10.09 2.22
C LEU A 26 -5.89 8.75 2.49
N ILE A 27 -5.23 7.80 3.14
CA ILE A 27 -5.84 6.52 3.53
C ILE A 27 -6.98 6.75 4.53
N ASP A 28 -6.78 7.66 5.48
CA ASP A 28 -7.79 8.01 6.47
C ASP A 28 -8.98 8.75 5.83
N GLU A 29 -8.74 9.65 4.87
CA GLU A 29 -9.80 10.25 4.04
C GLU A 29 -10.61 9.19 3.27
N LEU A 30 -9.93 8.22 2.65
CA LEU A 30 -10.59 7.12 1.92
C LEU A 30 -11.47 6.29 2.87
N ARG A 31 -10.97 5.94 4.05
CA ARG A 31 -11.76 5.21 5.06
C ARG A 31 -12.94 6.01 5.57
N ALA A 32 -12.75 7.30 5.84
CA ALA A 32 -13.81 8.17 6.33
C ALA A 32 -14.94 8.31 5.29
N ALA A 33 -14.58 8.53 4.02
CA ALA A 33 -15.54 8.56 2.91
C ALA A 33 -16.29 7.23 2.76
N LEU A 34 -15.58 6.09 2.79
CA LEU A 34 -16.21 4.76 2.70
C LEU A 34 -17.16 4.49 3.87
N ASN A 35 -16.76 4.85 5.08
CA ASN A 35 -17.59 4.66 6.28
C ASN A 35 -18.88 5.50 6.20
N ALA A 36 -18.80 6.72 5.66
CA ALA A 36 -19.96 7.59 5.48
C ALA A 36 -20.89 7.08 4.36
N ASP A 37 -20.31 6.65 3.23
CA ASP A 37 -21.05 6.06 2.10
C ASP A 37 -21.78 4.77 2.50
N ARG A 38 -21.13 3.89 3.27
CA ARG A 38 -21.75 2.67 3.83
C ARG A 38 -22.91 2.94 4.79
N ARG A 39 -22.99 4.15 5.35
CA ARG A 39 -24.12 4.59 6.20
C ARG A 39 -25.25 5.22 5.40
N GLY A 40 -25.15 5.26 4.06
CA GLY A 40 -26.15 5.86 3.18
C GLY A 40 -26.15 7.38 3.18
N ILE A 41 -25.08 8.02 3.67
CA ILE A 41 -24.96 9.48 3.68
C ILE A 41 -24.73 9.94 2.22
N PRO A 42 -25.47 10.94 1.71
CA PRO A 42 -25.29 11.40 0.35
C PRO A 42 -23.95 12.12 0.18
N GLN A 43 -23.35 12.05 -1.02
CA GLN A 43 -21.99 12.58 -1.28
C GLN A 43 -21.82 14.06 -0.95
N ARG A 44 -22.88 14.86 -1.04
CA ARG A 44 -22.87 16.28 -0.67
C ARG A 44 -22.63 16.45 0.83
N ASP A 45 -23.38 15.72 1.66
CA ASP A 45 -23.25 15.78 3.11
C ASP A 45 -21.92 15.14 3.57
N ILE A 46 -21.42 14.14 2.84
CA ILE A 46 -20.05 13.62 3.06
C ILE A 46 -19.00 14.71 2.79
N ALA A 47 -19.18 15.50 1.74
CA ALA A 47 -18.25 16.57 1.40
C ALA A 47 -18.22 17.63 2.51
N ASP A 48 -19.38 18.00 3.04
CA ASP A 48 -19.50 18.92 4.17
C ASP A 48 -18.87 18.32 5.44
N LEU A 49 -19.13 17.03 5.73
CA LEU A 49 -18.58 16.32 6.89
C LEU A 49 -17.05 16.22 6.86
N LEU A 50 -16.48 15.96 5.68
CA LEU A 50 -15.03 15.83 5.50
C LEU A 50 -14.34 17.16 5.16
N ALA A 51 -15.06 18.28 5.27
CA ALA A 51 -14.58 19.62 4.93
C ALA A 51 -13.88 19.68 3.56
N THR A 52 -14.48 19.05 2.56
CA THR A 52 -13.91 18.92 1.21
C THR A 52 -14.96 19.14 0.11
N SER A 53 -14.57 18.95 -1.15
CA SER A 53 -15.48 19.10 -2.28
C SER A 53 -16.17 17.78 -2.66
N GLN A 54 -17.41 17.86 -3.12
CA GLN A 54 -18.15 16.71 -3.66
C GLN A 54 -17.38 15.98 -4.77
N ALA A 55 -16.69 16.72 -5.65
CA ALA A 55 -15.86 16.14 -6.70
C ALA A 55 -14.69 15.32 -6.14
N ARG A 56 -14.10 15.73 -5.01
CA ARG A 56 -13.07 14.93 -4.33
C ARG A 56 -13.67 13.67 -3.72
N VAL A 57 -14.81 13.78 -3.02
CA VAL A 57 -15.52 12.61 -2.46
C VAL A 57 -15.83 11.58 -3.55
N HIS A 58 -16.35 12.02 -4.70
CA HIS A 58 -16.61 11.15 -5.83
C HIS A 58 -15.34 10.42 -6.31
N ARG A 59 -14.21 11.13 -6.44
CA ARG A 59 -12.92 10.53 -6.81
C ARG A 59 -12.42 9.53 -5.77
N LEU A 60 -12.58 9.83 -4.48
CA LEU A 60 -12.23 8.93 -3.38
C LEU A 60 -13.04 7.63 -3.47
N LEU A 61 -14.37 7.72 -3.56
CA LEU A 61 -15.24 6.54 -3.66
C LEU A 61 -14.92 5.71 -4.92
N LYS A 62 -14.69 6.37 -6.07
CA LYS A 62 -14.26 5.69 -7.30
C LYS A 62 -12.89 5.02 -7.17
N ALA A 63 -11.96 5.60 -6.42
CA ALA A 63 -10.67 4.97 -6.16
C ALA A 63 -10.82 3.70 -5.31
N ILE A 64 -11.76 3.69 -4.35
CA ILE A 64 -12.05 2.54 -3.49
C ILE A 64 -12.72 1.43 -4.30
N GLU A 65 -13.67 1.77 -5.16
CA GLU A 65 -14.32 0.81 -6.07
C GLU A 65 -13.29 0.08 -6.93
N ARG A 66 -12.32 0.81 -7.51
CA ARG A 66 -11.22 0.22 -8.30
C ARG A 66 -10.29 -0.69 -7.50
N ARG A 67 -10.21 -0.52 -6.18
CA ARG A 67 -9.39 -1.33 -5.27
C ARG A 67 -10.15 -2.54 -4.69
N GLY A 68 -11.34 -2.85 -5.21
CA GLY A 68 -12.16 -3.96 -4.73
C GLY A 68 -13.13 -3.60 -3.59
N GLY A 69 -13.41 -2.31 -3.37
CA GLY A 69 -14.47 -1.87 -2.46
C GLY A 69 -14.11 -1.87 -0.96
N THR A 70 -12.86 -2.16 -0.62
CA THR A 70 -12.37 -2.19 0.77
C THR A 70 -11.07 -1.42 0.93
N VAL A 71 -10.94 -0.70 2.04
CA VAL A 71 -9.69 -0.02 2.45
C VAL A 71 -9.20 -0.69 3.73
N ASN A 72 -8.73 -1.92 3.58
CA ASN A 72 -8.17 -2.69 4.69
C ASN A 72 -6.80 -2.15 5.09
N LYS A 73 -6.40 -2.44 6.33
CA LYS A 73 -5.09 -2.04 6.85
C LYS A 73 -4.03 -2.94 6.23
N ASP A 74 -3.12 -2.35 5.46
CA ASP A 74 -2.03 -3.04 4.77
C ASP A 74 -0.74 -2.95 5.61
N PRO A 75 0.14 -3.98 5.61
CA PRO A 75 1.52 -3.84 6.07
C PRO A 75 2.23 -2.56 5.61
N GLU A 76 2.03 -2.10 4.38
CA GLU A 76 2.60 -0.83 3.90
C GLU A 76 2.11 0.35 4.76
N GLU A 77 0.82 0.39 5.09
CA GLU A 77 0.25 1.44 5.94
C GLU A 77 0.80 1.37 7.36
N ILE A 78 0.97 0.18 7.93
CA ILE A 78 1.55 -0.02 9.26
C ILE A 78 2.96 0.61 9.32
N ILE A 79 3.79 0.34 8.30
CA ILE A 79 5.14 0.91 8.18
C ILE A 79 5.08 2.42 8.00
N LEU A 80 4.20 2.92 7.11
CA LEU A 80 4.05 4.36 6.86
C LEU A 80 3.64 5.12 8.12
N ARG A 81 2.70 4.58 8.90
CA ARG A 81 2.27 5.17 10.19
C ARG A 81 3.41 5.17 11.20
N ALA A 82 4.13 4.06 11.32
CA ALA A 82 5.25 3.99 12.25
C ALA A 82 6.34 5.00 11.89
N PHE A 83 6.65 5.16 10.60
CA PHE A 83 7.60 6.14 10.12
C PHE A 83 7.12 7.60 10.26
N ALA A 84 5.82 7.85 10.05
CA ALA A 84 5.21 9.18 10.14
C ALA A 84 5.13 9.72 11.58
N TYR A 85 4.84 8.84 12.55
CA TYR A 85 4.61 9.19 13.96
C TYR A 85 5.72 8.72 14.91
N ASP A 86 6.87 8.32 14.38
CA ASP A 86 8.05 7.89 15.15
C ASP A 86 7.73 6.76 16.15
N THR A 87 6.93 5.78 15.71
CA THR A 87 6.58 4.62 16.53
C THR A 87 7.82 3.77 16.77
N SER A 88 7.98 3.24 17.99
CA SER A 88 9.13 2.40 18.31
C SER A 88 9.18 1.16 17.42
N ARG A 89 10.39 0.77 17.03
CA ARG A 89 10.62 -0.44 16.21
C ARG A 89 9.97 -1.68 16.82
N GLN A 90 10.01 -1.81 18.15
CA GLN A 90 9.40 -2.94 18.85
C GLN A 90 7.88 -3.01 18.58
N ARG A 91 7.16 -1.89 18.76
CA ARG A 91 5.71 -1.84 18.50
C ARG A 91 5.37 -2.09 17.04
N LEU A 92 6.16 -1.53 16.12
CA LEU A 92 6.01 -1.79 14.69
C LEU A 92 6.13 -3.30 14.38
N MET A 93 7.15 -3.96 14.94
CA MET A 93 7.34 -5.39 14.72
C MET A 93 6.21 -6.23 15.32
N GLU A 94 5.76 -5.90 16.54
CA GLU A 94 4.61 -6.56 17.17
C GLU A 94 3.35 -6.44 16.29
N GLU A 95 3.09 -5.27 15.74
CA GLU A 95 1.94 -5.02 14.87
C GLU A 95 2.04 -5.76 13.53
N LEU A 96 3.22 -5.76 12.90
CA LEU A 96 3.44 -6.51 11.66
C LEU A 96 3.36 -8.03 11.86
N MET A 97 3.88 -8.55 12.97
CA MET A 97 3.81 -9.98 13.29
C MET A 97 2.39 -10.45 13.60
N SER A 98 1.52 -9.55 14.08
CA SER A 98 0.10 -9.84 14.29
C SER A 98 -0.69 -9.93 12.99
N TYR A 99 -0.16 -9.37 11.89
CA TYR A 99 -0.80 -9.42 10.60
C TYR A 99 -0.71 -10.85 10.03
N THR A 100 -1.87 -11.49 9.86
CA THR A 100 -1.93 -12.82 9.26
C THR A 100 -1.59 -12.71 7.78
N TYR A 101 -0.32 -12.97 7.42
CA TYR A 101 0.15 -12.93 6.05
C TYR A 101 -0.41 -14.15 5.29
N THR A 102 -1.61 -14.02 4.74
CA THR A 102 -2.21 -15.03 3.84
C THR A 102 -1.74 -14.80 2.41
N PHE A 103 -0.44 -14.96 2.16
CA PHE A 103 0.07 -15.46 0.88
C PHE A 103 0.84 -16.74 1.20
N GLY A 104 0.10 -17.75 1.68
CA GLY A 104 0.60 -19.08 1.97
C GLY A 104 0.45 -20.01 0.77
N GLU A 105 0.68 -19.54 -0.45
CA GLU A 105 1.06 -20.48 -1.50
C GLU A 105 2.57 -20.63 -1.34
N GLN A 106 3.01 -21.82 -0.90
CA GLN A 106 4.44 -22.15 -0.94
C GLN A 106 4.90 -21.83 -2.35
N ALA A 107 5.85 -20.91 -2.50
CA ALA A 107 6.57 -20.80 -3.75
C ALA A 107 7.07 -22.21 -4.06
N HIS A 108 6.55 -22.82 -5.13
CA HIS A 108 7.01 -24.12 -5.60
C HIS A 108 8.52 -23.99 -5.75
N ILE A 109 9.27 -24.63 -4.86
CA ILE A 109 10.71 -24.69 -4.97
C ILE A 109 10.91 -25.63 -6.16
N PRO A 110 11.41 -25.14 -7.31
CA PRO A 110 11.62 -26.03 -8.44
C PRO A 110 12.58 -27.12 -7.97
N THR A 111 12.10 -28.36 -7.96
CA THR A 111 12.96 -29.51 -7.74
C THR A 111 14.05 -29.51 -8.80
N LYS A 112 15.25 -30.01 -8.48
CA LYS A 112 16.45 -29.93 -9.34
C LYS A 112 16.26 -30.42 -10.79
N ASP A 113 15.19 -31.19 -11.03
CA ASP A 113 14.80 -31.71 -12.34
C ASP A 113 13.96 -30.74 -13.21
N GLU A 114 13.52 -29.60 -12.66
CA GLU A 114 12.75 -28.57 -13.39
C GLU A 114 13.63 -27.47 -14.01
N PHE A 115 14.93 -27.45 -13.71
CA PHE A 115 15.85 -26.59 -14.45
C PHE A 115 16.24 -27.31 -15.74
N PRO A 116 15.84 -26.81 -16.93
CA PRO A 116 16.47 -27.27 -18.16
C PRO A 116 17.97 -26.99 -18.03
N ALA A 117 18.80 -27.99 -18.32
CA ALA A 117 20.25 -27.84 -18.29
C ALA A 117 20.64 -26.55 -19.02
N PRO A 118 21.57 -25.74 -18.47
CA PRO A 118 21.98 -24.49 -19.10
C PRO A 118 22.45 -24.77 -20.53
N GLY A 119 21.67 -24.31 -21.52
CA GLY A 119 21.89 -24.57 -22.94
C GLY A 119 20.72 -25.22 -23.69
N THR A 120 19.66 -25.66 -23.00
CA THR A 120 18.53 -26.31 -23.69
C THR A 120 17.59 -25.26 -24.31
N ARG A 121 17.75 -25.00 -25.62
CA ARG A 121 16.89 -24.12 -26.40
C ARG A 121 15.50 -24.75 -26.52
N LEU A 122 14.48 -24.14 -25.91
CA LEU A 122 13.08 -24.53 -26.10
C LEU A 122 12.72 -24.44 -27.59
N SER A 123 12.67 -25.60 -28.25
CA SER A 123 12.17 -25.71 -29.62
C SER A 123 10.67 -25.41 -29.60
N ARG A 124 10.28 -24.25 -30.16
CA ARG A 124 8.89 -23.91 -30.43
C ARG A 124 8.35 -24.94 -31.43
N ARG A 125 7.63 -25.95 -30.95
CA ARG A 125 6.78 -26.77 -31.82
C ARG A 125 5.63 -25.90 -32.31
N SER A 126 5.77 -25.43 -33.55
CA SER A 126 4.69 -24.86 -34.34
C SER A 126 3.69 -25.97 -34.65
N HIS A 127 2.57 -26.02 -33.91
CA HIS A 127 1.35 -26.65 -34.41
C HIS A 127 0.86 -25.82 -35.62
N ARG A 128 1.13 -26.31 -36.82
CA ARG A 128 0.28 -26.06 -37.98
C ARG A 128 -0.33 -27.40 -38.33
N ASP A 129 -1.50 -27.66 -37.78
CA ASP A 129 -2.41 -28.62 -38.36
C ASP A 129 -3.37 -27.84 -39.26
N CYS A 130 -3.39 -28.24 -40.53
CA CYS A 130 -4.44 -27.90 -41.51
C CYS A 130 -5.67 -28.77 -41.26
#